data_AF-A0A1Q9CZJ8-F1
#
_entry.id   AF-A0A1Q9CZJ8-F1
#
_cell.length_a   1.000
_cell.length_b   1.000
_cell.length_c   1.000
_cell.angle_alpha   90.00
_cell.angle_beta   90.00
_cell.angle_gamma   90.00
#
_symmetry.space_group_name_H-M   'P 1'
#
loop_
_entity.id
_entity.type
_entity.pdbx_description
1 polymer ?
#
loop_
_entity_poly.entity_id
_entity_poly.type
_entity_poly.pdbx_seq_one_letter_code
_entity_poly.pdbx_strand_id
1 'polypeptide(L)'
;MTEMDGIIREHEVYFATLAEQAERYDEMAEHMRAAALFEQELDAEERNLLAVAFKQAVGQRRVAWRIVCAAEQEEQAKGNHMTTASARGYRKKEMARLPLGISVVLDDGVRTSSFISVGM
;
A
#
# COMPACT_ATOMS: atom_id res chain seq x y z
N MET A 1 -25.32 -18.82 -0.10
CA MET A 1 -25.45 -17.39 0.19
C MET A 1 -26.37 -17.23 1.38
N THR A 2 -25.83 -16.98 2.58
CA THR A 2 -26.64 -16.73 3.77
C THR A 2 -26.80 -15.23 4.00
N GLU A 3 -27.93 -14.79 4.57
CA GLU A 3 -28.17 -13.38 4.93
C GLU A 3 -27.02 -12.75 5.73
N MET A 4 -26.31 -13.57 6.52
CA MET A 4 -25.16 -13.15 7.31
C MET A 4 -23.96 -12.73 6.44
N ASP A 5 -23.72 -13.42 5.33
CA ASP A 5 -22.58 -13.13 4.43
C ASP A 5 -22.71 -11.74 3.78
N GLY A 6 -23.94 -11.34 3.43
CA GLY A 6 -24.24 -10.02 2.88
C GLY A 6 -23.99 -8.90 3.88
N ILE A 7 -24.45 -9.08 5.13
CA ILE A 7 -24.27 -8.10 6.21
C ILE A 7 -22.79 -7.89 6.53
N ILE A 8 -21.99 -8.97 6.56
CA ILE A 8 -20.55 -8.88 6.84
C ILE A 8 -19.84 -8.12 5.72
N ARG A 9 -20.19 -8.37 4.44
CA ARG A 9 -19.59 -7.63 3.32
C ARG A 9 -19.93 -6.13 3.37
N GLU A 10 -21.20 -5.78 3.59
CA GLU A 10 -21.60 -4.36 3.70
C GLU A 10 -20.86 -3.66 4.83
N HIS A 11 -20.64 -4.36 5.94
CA HIS A 11 -19.82 -3.90 7.05
C HIS A 11 -18.37 -3.66 6.62
N GLU A 12 -17.72 -4.61 5.93
CA GLU A 12 -16.35 -4.45 5.42
C GLU A 12 -16.24 -3.25 4.45
N VAL A 13 -17.19 -3.08 3.53
CA VAL A 13 -17.19 -1.93 2.60
C VAL A 13 -17.38 -0.61 3.34
N TYR A 14 -18.26 -0.56 4.34
CA TYR A 14 -18.45 0.63 5.18
C TYR A 14 -17.15 1.01 5.92
N PHE A 15 -16.46 0.04 6.51
CA PHE A 15 -15.18 0.28 7.18
C PHE A 15 -14.08 0.69 6.20
N ALA A 16 -14.06 0.17 4.97
CA ALA A 16 -13.16 0.64 3.93
C ALA A 16 -13.38 2.12 3.60
N THR A 17 -14.63 2.57 3.50
CA THR A 17 -14.97 3.99 3.26
C THR A 17 -14.57 4.88 4.44
N LEU A 18 -14.68 4.40 5.68
CA LEU A 18 -14.18 5.13 6.85
C LEU A 18 -12.64 5.21 6.85
N ALA A 19 -11.97 4.12 6.49
CA ALA A 19 -10.52 4.08 6.37
C ALA A 19 -9.99 5.01 5.26
N GLU A 20 -10.71 5.11 4.14
CA GLU A 20 -10.43 6.08 3.06
C GLU A 20 -10.46 7.52 3.59
N GLN A 21 -11.54 7.90 4.29
CA GLN A 21 -11.71 9.24 4.86
C GLN A 21 -10.64 9.56 5.92
N ALA A 22 -10.10 8.55 6.58
CA ALA A 22 -9.01 8.66 7.54
C ALA A 22 -7.61 8.58 6.91
N GLU A 23 -7.50 8.43 5.58
CA GLU A 23 -6.25 8.24 4.83
C GLU A 23 -5.44 7.00 5.30
N ARG A 24 -6.11 6.00 5.89
CA ARG A 24 -5.52 4.75 6.37
C ARG A 24 -5.64 3.65 5.32
N TYR A 25 -4.91 3.79 4.22
CA TYR A 25 -5.06 2.94 3.03
C TYR A 25 -4.64 1.48 3.21
N ASP A 26 -3.77 1.18 4.18
CA ASP A 26 -3.42 -0.21 4.50
C ASP A 26 -4.63 -0.96 5.10
N GLU A 27 -5.37 -0.33 6.02
CA GLU A 27 -6.61 -0.87 6.58
C GLU A 27 -7.74 -0.92 5.57
N MET A 28 -7.86 0.12 4.74
CA MET A 28 -8.79 0.14 3.62
C MET A 28 -8.56 -1.08 2.70
N ALA A 29 -7.31 -1.43 2.41
CA ALA A 29 -6.97 -2.59 1.60
C ALA A 29 -7.26 -3.92 2.30
N GLU A 30 -7.16 -3.99 3.64
CA GLU A 30 -7.52 -5.17 4.43
C GLU A 30 -9.04 -5.41 4.39
N HIS A 31 -9.84 -4.38 4.65
CA HIS A 31 -11.30 -4.44 4.60
C HIS A 31 -11.81 -4.80 3.20
N MET A 32 -11.26 -4.18 2.15
CA MET A 32 -11.65 -4.49 0.77
C MET A 32 -11.24 -5.90 0.33
N ARG A 33 -10.18 -6.47 0.90
CA ARG A 33 -9.85 -7.90 0.67
C ARG A 33 -10.84 -8.81 1.38
N ALA A 34 -11.23 -8.49 2.61
CA ALA A 34 -12.24 -9.25 3.33
C ALA A 34 -13.58 -9.24 2.56
N ALA A 35 -14.01 -8.09 2.03
CA ALA A 35 -15.18 -7.97 1.18
C ALA A 35 -15.06 -8.81 -0.12
N ALA A 36 -13.86 -8.91 -0.70
CA ALA A 36 -13.60 -9.68 -1.92
C ALA A 36 -13.50 -11.21 -1.72
N LEU A 37 -13.51 -11.71 -0.47
CA LEU A 37 -13.49 -13.15 -0.18
C LEU A 37 -14.89 -13.80 -0.31
N PHE A 38 -15.95 -13.00 -0.39
CA PHE A 38 -17.30 -13.48 -0.60
C PHE A 38 -17.55 -13.79 -2.09
N GLU A 39 -18.39 -14.79 -2.40
CA GLU A 39 -18.65 -15.26 -3.78
C GLU A 39 -19.38 -14.25 -4.67
N GLN A 40 -19.77 -13.09 -4.13
CA GLN A 40 -20.45 -12.05 -4.87
C GLN A 40 -19.44 -11.17 -5.61
N GLU A 41 -19.68 -10.96 -6.90
CA GLU A 41 -18.83 -10.10 -7.72
C GLU A 41 -18.82 -8.67 -7.19
N LEU A 42 -17.64 -8.05 -7.16
CA LEU A 42 -17.48 -6.65 -6.80
C LEU A 42 -18.10 -5.77 -7.87
N ASP A 43 -18.90 -4.79 -7.47
CA ASP A 43 -19.47 -3.82 -8.40
C ASP A 43 -18.43 -2.76 -8.83
N ALA A 44 -18.85 -1.79 -9.63
CA ALA A 44 -17.95 -0.75 -10.13
C ALA A 44 -17.39 0.15 -9.01
N GLU A 45 -18.17 0.41 -7.97
CA GLU A 45 -17.81 1.28 -6.87
C GLU A 45 -16.81 0.60 -5.95
N GLU A 46 -17.05 -0.66 -5.59
CA GLU A 46 -16.16 -1.46 -4.75
C GLU A 46 -14.82 -1.76 -5.45
N ARG A 47 -14.84 -2.06 -6.75
CA ARG A 47 -13.58 -2.22 -7.52
C ARG A 47 -12.78 -0.93 -7.55
N ASN A 48 -13.45 0.23 -7.65
CA ASN A 48 -12.79 1.52 -7.59
C ASN A 48 -12.19 1.75 -6.19
N LEU A 49 -12.93 1.42 -5.13
CA LEU A 49 -12.48 1.52 -3.74
C LEU A 49 -11.22 0.66 -3.51
N LEU A 50 -11.23 -0.59 -3.98
CA LEU A 50 -10.07 -1.48 -3.96
C LEU A 50 -8.87 -0.87 -4.73
N ALA A 51 -9.11 -0.32 -5.92
CA ALA A 51 -8.07 0.31 -6.74
C ALA A 51 -7.46 1.55 -6.07
N VAL A 52 -8.28 2.39 -5.42
CA VAL A 52 -7.83 3.56 -4.65
C VAL A 52 -6.98 3.12 -3.48
N ALA A 53 -7.46 2.16 -2.68
CA ALA A 53 -6.74 1.60 -1.54
C ALA A 53 -5.33 1.13 -1.94
N PHE A 54 -5.23 0.33 -3.00
CA PHE A 54 -3.95 -0.16 -3.50
C PHE A 54 -3.06 0.97 -4.04
N LYS A 55 -3.58 1.87 -4.88
CA LYS A 55 -2.77 2.96 -5.46
C LYS A 55 -2.18 3.85 -4.37
N GLN A 56 -2.99 4.19 -3.36
CA GLN A 56 -2.58 5.08 -2.28
C GLN A 56 -1.61 4.38 -1.31
N ALA A 57 -1.88 3.13 -0.91
CA ALA A 57 -0.96 2.37 -0.07
C ALA A 57 0.44 2.23 -0.70
N VAL A 58 0.51 1.92 -1.99
CA VAL A 58 1.79 1.86 -2.72
C VAL A 58 2.41 3.26 -2.84
N GLY A 59 1.59 4.30 -3.06
CA GLY A 59 2.02 5.70 -3.13
C GLY A 59 2.72 6.17 -1.85
N GLN A 60 2.06 6.04 -0.71
CA GLN A 60 2.62 6.41 0.60
C GLN A 60 3.90 5.63 0.89
N ARG A 61 3.94 4.34 0.57
CA ARG A 61 5.12 3.51 0.83
C ARG A 61 6.31 3.84 -0.06
N ARG A 62 6.09 4.26 -1.31
CA ARG A 62 7.15 4.83 -2.16
C ARG A 62 7.74 6.10 -1.56
N VAL A 63 6.90 6.98 -1.02
CA VAL A 63 7.36 8.21 -0.34
C VAL A 63 8.19 7.85 0.89
N ALA A 64 7.69 6.97 1.75
CA ALA A 64 8.41 6.50 2.93
C ALA A 64 9.76 5.86 2.56
N TRP A 65 9.78 4.99 1.54
CA TRP A 65 11.02 4.39 1.03
C TRP A 65 12.04 5.43 0.61
N ARG A 66 11.64 6.44 -0.17
CA ARG A 66 12.53 7.52 -0.64
C ARG A 66 13.13 8.30 0.54
N ILE A 67 12.32 8.61 1.55
CA ILE A 67 12.78 9.31 2.76
C ILE A 67 13.81 8.45 3.50
N VAL A 68 13.53 7.17 3.70
CA VAL A 68 14.45 6.26 4.40
C VAL A 68 15.76 6.08 3.62
N CYS A 69 15.70 5.97 2.29
CA CYS A 69 16.91 5.88 1.46
C CYS A 69 17.74 7.18 1.50
N ALA A 70 17.08 8.34 1.47
CA ALA A 70 17.76 9.62 1.59
C ALA A 70 18.46 9.75 2.95
N ALA A 71 17.78 9.37 4.04
CA ALA A 71 18.36 9.36 5.37
C ALA A 71 19.53 8.36 5.50
N GLU A 72 19.42 7.15 4.91
CA GLU A 72 20.52 6.16 4.89
C GLU A 72 21.74 6.73 4.17
N GLN A 73 21.56 7.37 3.01
CA GLN A 73 22.64 8.00 2.24
C GLN A 73 23.29 9.17 2.98
N GLU A 74 22.51 10.02 3.64
CA GLU A 74 23.02 11.14 4.42
C GLU A 74 23.86 10.66 5.60
N GLU A 75 23.39 9.66 6.35
CA GLU A 75 24.13 9.09 7.48
C GLU A 75 25.39 8.33 7.03
N GLN A 76 25.32 7.66 5.87
CA GLN A 76 26.50 7.03 5.26
C GLN A 76 27.56 8.07 4.86
N ALA A 77 27.15 9.23 4.33
CA ALA A 77 28.06 10.31 3.97
C ALA A 77 28.74 10.95 5.21
N LYS A 78 28.06 10.96 6.36
CA LYS A 78 28.62 11.41 7.65
C LYS A 78 29.58 10.39 8.29
N GLY A 79 29.65 9.16 7.78
CA GLY A 79 30.46 8.08 8.35
C GLY A 79 29.84 7.40 9.58
N ASN A 80 28.56 7.64 9.87
CA ASN A 80 27.88 7.06 11.04
C ASN A 80 27.41 5.62 10.78
N HIS A 81 28.34 4.67 10.76
CA HIS A 81 28.07 3.26 10.41
C HIS A 81 26.97 2.58 11.26
N MET A 82 26.78 2.98 12.53
CA MET A 82 25.73 2.43 13.40
C MET A 82 24.32 2.93 13.05
N THR A 83 24.16 4.22 12.72
CA THR A 83 22.85 4.77 12.31
C THR A 83 22.49 4.32 10.90
N THR A 84 23.47 4.18 9.99
CA THR A 84 23.26 3.57 8.67
C THR A 84 22.74 2.14 8.78
N ALA A 85 23.31 1.32 9.67
CA ALA A 85 22.84 -0.05 9.90
C ALA A 85 21.40 -0.10 10.43
N SER A 86 21.05 0.80 11.36
CA SER A 86 19.69 0.95 11.89
C SER A 86 18.68 1.38 10.81
N ALA A 87 19.03 2.39 10.01
CA ALA A 87 18.21 2.87 8.89
C ALA A 87 17.96 1.76 7.85
N ARG A 88 18.99 0.98 7.53
CA ARG A 88 18.89 -0.17 6.63
C ARG A 88 18.00 -1.29 7.20
N GLY A 89 18.04 -1.51 8.52
CA GLY A 89 17.15 -2.43 9.21
C GLY A 89 15.69 -1.99 9.13
N TYR A 90 15.42 -0.71 9.39
CA TYR A 90 14.10 -0.10 9.27
C TYR A 90 13.56 -0.22 7.85
N ARG A 91 14.38 0.12 6.86
CA ARG A 91 14.09 0.00 5.43
C ARG A 91 13.60 -1.40 5.03
N LYS A 92 14.27 -2.45 5.49
CA LYS A 92 13.87 -3.84 5.23
C LYS A 92 12.53 -4.20 5.86
N LYS A 93 12.28 -3.72 7.09
CA LYS A 93 11.03 -4.00 7.82
C LYS A 93 9.82 -3.37 7.13
N GLU A 94 9.96 -2.14 6.64
CA GLU A 94 8.90 -1.43 5.90
C GLU A 94 8.58 -2.11 4.56
N MET A 95 9.59 -2.63 3.86
CA MET A 95 9.40 -3.43 2.64
C MET A 95 8.76 -4.79 2.91
N ALA A 96 9.12 -5.47 4.00
CA ALA A 96 8.61 -6.82 4.31
C ALA A 96 7.11 -6.84 4.68
N ARG A 97 6.56 -5.70 5.11
CA ARG A 97 5.12 -5.55 5.40
C ARG A 97 4.27 -5.39 4.13
N LEU A 98 4.84 -5.49 2.94
CA LEU A 98 4.07 -5.47 1.70
C LEU A 98 3.48 -6.86 1.42
N PRO A 99 2.17 -6.96 1.12
CA PRO A 99 1.63 -8.16 0.52
C PRO A 99 2.35 -8.43 -0.80
N LEU A 100 2.70 -9.70 -1.02
CA LEU A 100 3.67 -10.25 -1.99
C LEU A 100 3.59 -9.76 -3.45
N GLY A 101 2.57 -8.99 -3.86
CA GLY A 101 2.44 -8.45 -5.22
C GLY A 101 3.07 -7.07 -5.47
N ILE A 102 3.52 -6.33 -4.45
CA ILE A 102 3.97 -4.93 -4.60
C ILE A 102 5.51 -4.80 -4.68
N SER A 103 6.26 -5.84 -4.31
CA SER A 103 7.73 -5.79 -4.27
C SER A 103 8.36 -5.44 -5.63
N VAL A 104 7.68 -5.72 -6.74
CA VAL A 104 8.20 -5.50 -8.11
C VAL A 104 8.19 -4.01 -8.49
N VAL A 105 7.36 -3.17 -7.85
CA VAL A 105 7.20 -1.75 -8.24
C VAL A 105 8.20 -0.83 -7.51
N LEU A 106 8.97 -1.35 -6.55
CA LEU A 106 9.86 -0.56 -5.71
C LEU A 106 11.34 -0.67 -6.10
N ASP A 107 11.69 -1.50 -7.09
CA ASP A 107 13.07 -1.67 -7.57
C ASP A 107 13.49 -0.61 -8.61
N ASP A 108 12.58 0.26 -9.06
CA ASP A 108 12.94 1.34 -10.00
C ASP A 108 13.51 2.58 -9.30
N GLY A 109 14.69 2.39 -8.72
CA GLY A 109 15.65 3.48 -8.64
C GLY A 109 16.07 3.86 -10.07
N VAL A 110 15.78 5.11 -10.45
CA VAL A 110 16.12 5.81 -11.71
C VAL A 110 14.93 5.91 -12.70
N ARG A 111 14.37 7.14 -12.78
CA ARG A 111 13.44 7.69 -13.79
C ARG A 111 11.94 7.39 -13.66
N THR A 112 11.28 8.03 -12.69
CA THR A 112 9.87 8.40 -12.87
C THR A 112 9.77 9.60 -13.83
N SER A 113 9.95 9.36 -15.14
CA SER A 113 9.61 10.33 -16.18
C SER A 113 8.62 9.79 -17.22
N SER A 114 8.37 8.48 -17.32
CA SER A 114 7.54 7.99 -18.43
C SER A 114 6.92 6.61 -18.19
N PHE A 115 6.15 6.38 -17.12
CA PHE A 115 5.25 5.20 -17.08
C PHE A 115 3.99 5.48 -16.26
N ILE A 116 3.19 6.43 -16.75
CA ILE A 116 1.73 6.35 -16.66
C ILE A 116 1.19 6.68 -18.05
N SER A 117 1.46 5.79 -19.00
CA SER A 117 0.62 5.65 -20.18
C SER A 117 -0.18 4.36 -19.98
N VAL A 118 -1.20 4.46 -19.12
CA VAL A 118 -2.34 3.53 -19.21
C VAL A 118 -3.31 4.25 -20.12
N GLY A 119 -3.56 3.66 -21.28
CA GLY A 119 -4.26 4.26 -22.39
C GLY A 119 -5.65 4.79 -22.04
N MET A 120 -6.00 5.88 -22.74
CA MET A 120 -7.35 6.10 -23.24
C MET A 120 -7.78 4.95 -24.14
#